data_AF-A0A499W6W5-F1
#
_entry.id   AF-A0A499W6W5-F1
#
_cell.length_a   1.000
_cell.length_b   1.000
_cell.length_c   1.000
_cell.angle_alpha   90.00
_cell.angle_beta   90.00
_cell.angle_gamma   90.00
#
_symmetry.space_group_name_H-M   'P 1'
#
loop_
_entity.id
_entity.type
_entity.pdbx_description
1 polymer ?
#
loop_
_entity_poly.entity_id
_entity_poly.type
_entity_poly.pdbx_seq_one_letter_code
_entity_poly.pdbx_strand_id
1 'polypeptide(L)'
;MTDSPTFAETLTITSENPLLHGHVVYGRSLLPGVGYVDLVLQMLARQGYAMLDIELRNVTILAPLVAAPGEQVQATVEGRPAPAGGWRIEVRSRRPEDTAEVVHAVVAAHRRPPSVFRERLQVPVTGADRLTSLTEIYSWCREHQLHHSGLMKIDGVVHHRPGDWIAELDLAPEYHGTTDAFLFHPALFEAGLLGGGVGLGMLHAGNDGQGLYLPLLFESFRAQGALGKRCFVRVPAESVRRDDELIRMRVEFYDATGMKVAEIGQFVAKRVRAATNLDVRGESAPGAAPAAAGAFPVAGAAVPVAVGRDLVGVVRDLVAARLEVPSAQVDVGAGYYELGLASADLLSLVADLEDRLSVSLSPTVMFEHKTVSDLAAWLETQSGAFPAAGAAGVPVAVGRDLVGLCGIWSRRVLRCRRRRSMWVPGITSWGWRRPICCLWWRIWRIGCRCRCRRR
;
A
#
# COMPACT_ATOMS: atom_id res chain seq x y z
N MET A 1 -10.42 -22.42 -8.25
CA MET A 1 -10.71 -21.28 -7.36
C MET A 1 -10.13 -21.62 -6.00
N THR A 2 -8.98 -21.06 -5.66
CA THR A 2 -8.43 -21.18 -4.29
C THR A 2 -9.21 -20.21 -3.42
N ASP A 3 -9.97 -20.73 -2.46
CA ASP A 3 -10.65 -19.91 -1.46
C ASP A 3 -9.61 -19.09 -0.69
N SER A 4 -9.65 -17.78 -0.90
CA SER A 4 -8.91 -16.80 -0.11
C SER A 4 -9.66 -16.61 1.21
N PRO A 5 -9.18 -17.12 2.37
CA PRO A 5 -9.91 -16.99 3.62
C PRO A 5 -9.97 -15.53 4.06
N THR A 6 -11.06 -15.18 4.75
CA THR A 6 -11.16 -13.89 5.46
C THR A 6 -10.29 -13.94 6.72
N PHE A 7 -9.61 -12.83 7.01
CA PHE A 7 -8.82 -12.67 8.24
C PHE A 7 -8.98 -11.26 8.78
N ALA A 8 -8.85 -11.10 10.11
CA ALA A 8 -8.81 -9.80 10.77
C ALA A 8 -7.93 -9.86 12.00
N GLU A 9 -7.07 -8.87 12.19
CA GLU A 9 -6.25 -8.75 13.40
C GLU A 9 -6.14 -7.28 13.82
N THR A 10 -6.28 -7.03 15.12
CA THR A 10 -6.19 -5.70 15.72
C THR A 10 -4.90 -5.60 16.53
N LEU A 11 -4.20 -4.47 16.36
CA LEU A 11 -2.99 -4.11 17.07
C LEU A 11 -3.14 -2.72 17.71
N THR A 12 -2.53 -2.54 18.88
CA THR A 12 -2.42 -1.22 19.51
C THR A 12 -1.21 -0.50 18.93
N ILE A 13 -1.42 0.66 18.31
CA ILE A 13 -0.38 1.57 17.85
C ILE A 13 -0.30 2.76 18.81
N THR A 14 0.92 3.12 19.19
CA THR A 14 1.22 4.28 20.03
C THR A 14 2.29 5.13 19.33
N SER A 15 2.49 6.35 19.82
CA SER A 15 3.60 7.21 19.39
C SER A 15 4.99 6.63 19.69
N GLU A 16 5.10 5.56 20.50
CA GLU A 16 6.36 4.86 20.79
C GLU A 16 6.76 3.86 19.69
N ASN A 17 5.85 3.55 18.76
CA ASN A 17 6.21 2.74 17.59
C ASN A 17 7.36 3.46 16.84
N PRO A 18 8.51 2.80 16.60
CA PRO A 18 9.69 3.43 16.01
C PRO A 18 9.45 4.10 14.65
N LEU A 19 8.49 3.62 13.87
CA LEU A 19 8.11 4.23 12.59
C LEU A 19 7.39 5.57 12.82
N LEU A 20 6.41 5.61 13.74
CA LEU A 20 5.65 6.83 14.07
C LEU A 20 6.53 7.84 14.83
N HIS A 21 7.31 7.35 15.79
CA HIS A 21 8.22 8.19 16.57
C HIS A 21 9.24 8.88 15.65
N GLY A 22 9.76 8.13 14.69
CA GLY A 22 10.75 8.60 13.74
C GLY A 22 10.21 9.44 12.59
N HIS A 23 8.89 9.58 12.43
CA HIS A 23 8.27 10.22 11.28
C HIS A 23 7.19 11.22 11.72
N VAL A 24 7.56 12.50 11.73
CA VAL A 24 6.71 13.59 12.23
C VAL A 24 6.45 14.60 11.11
N VAL A 25 5.18 14.83 10.78
CA VAL A 25 4.72 15.75 9.70
C VAL A 25 3.82 16.80 10.32
N TYR A 26 4.18 18.09 10.16
CA TYR A 26 3.53 19.23 10.81
C TYR A 26 3.28 19.00 12.32
N GLY A 27 4.30 18.47 13.01
CA GLY A 27 4.28 18.24 14.46
C GLY A 27 3.48 17.02 14.94
N ARG A 28 2.92 16.21 14.03
CA ARG A 28 2.18 14.98 14.38
C ARG A 28 2.98 13.74 14.04
N SER A 29 3.00 12.73 14.92
CA SER A 29 3.62 11.43 14.63
C SER A 29 2.68 10.56 13.79
N LEU A 30 3.10 10.20 12.58
CA LEU A 30 2.28 9.47 11.62
C LEU A 30 3.02 8.25 11.10
N LEU A 31 2.28 7.18 10.84
CA LEU A 31 2.81 6.04 10.13
C LEU A 31 3.16 6.49 8.69
N PRO A 32 4.42 6.35 8.23
CA PRO A 32 4.78 6.66 6.85
C PRO A 32 4.00 5.74 5.89
N GLY A 33 3.71 6.23 4.68
CA GLY A 33 2.89 5.50 3.70
C GLY A 33 3.46 4.12 3.35
N VAL A 34 4.79 4.00 3.28
CA VAL A 34 5.49 2.73 3.07
C VAL A 34 5.30 1.73 4.22
N GLY A 35 4.93 2.20 5.42
CA GLY A 35 4.64 1.35 6.57
C GLY A 35 3.43 0.44 6.37
N TYR A 36 2.44 0.86 5.56
CA TYR A 36 1.30 0.01 5.22
C TYR A 36 1.70 -1.19 4.35
N VAL A 37 2.71 -1.04 3.49
CA VAL A 37 3.21 -2.15 2.65
C VAL A 37 3.74 -3.28 3.53
N ASP A 38 4.66 -2.96 4.44
CA ASP A 38 5.21 -3.97 5.35
C ASP A 38 4.15 -4.52 6.32
N LEU A 39 3.26 -3.68 6.86
CA LEU A 39 2.16 -4.12 7.73
C LEU A 39 1.28 -5.18 7.05
N VAL A 40 0.88 -4.94 5.79
CA VAL A 40 0.06 -5.87 5.02
C VAL A 40 0.82 -7.14 4.67
N LEU A 41 2.09 -7.04 4.28
CA LEU A 41 2.94 -8.22 4.02
C LEU A 41 3.10 -9.08 5.28
N GLN A 42 3.32 -8.46 6.44
CA GLN A 42 3.42 -9.18 7.71
C GLN A 42 2.10 -9.87 8.06
N MET A 43 0.97 -9.24 7.80
CA MET A 43 -0.35 -9.85 8.00
C MET A 43 -0.53 -11.09 7.13
N LEU A 44 -0.24 -10.98 5.84
CA LEU A 44 -0.32 -12.10 4.89
C LEU A 44 0.64 -13.25 5.25
N ALA A 45 1.85 -12.93 5.71
CA ALA A 45 2.81 -13.93 6.18
C ALA A 45 2.29 -14.75 7.37
N ARG A 46 1.53 -14.14 8.28
CA ARG A 46 0.88 -14.84 9.40
C ARG A 46 -0.22 -15.78 8.94
N GLN A 47 -0.87 -15.47 7.83
CA GLN A 47 -1.82 -16.36 7.16
C GLN A 47 -1.13 -17.44 6.31
N GLY A 48 0.21 -17.51 6.33
CA GLY A 48 1.00 -18.52 5.63
C GLY A 48 1.42 -18.14 4.21
N TYR A 49 1.21 -16.89 3.79
CA TYR A 49 1.60 -16.42 2.46
C TYR A 49 2.95 -15.68 2.51
N ALA A 50 3.99 -16.29 1.95
CA ALA A 50 5.30 -15.66 1.89
C ALA A 50 5.26 -14.39 1.01
N MET A 51 6.03 -13.37 1.39
CA MET A 51 6.17 -12.12 0.61
C MET A 51 6.48 -12.38 -0.87
N LEU A 52 7.29 -13.40 -1.16
CA LEU A 52 7.71 -13.78 -2.51
C LEU A 52 6.55 -14.24 -3.41
N ASP A 53 5.48 -14.75 -2.80
CA ASP A 53 4.30 -15.27 -3.49
C ASP A 53 3.20 -14.21 -3.63
N ILE A 54 3.45 -12.98 -3.18
CA ILE A 54 2.46 -11.91 -3.10
C ILE A 54 2.83 -10.76 -4.04
N GLU A 55 1.82 -10.33 -4.80
CA GLU A 55 1.81 -9.04 -5.46
C GLU A 55 0.76 -8.17 -4.76
N LEU A 56 1.20 -7.04 -4.22
CA LEU A 56 0.27 -6.01 -3.78
C LEU A 56 -0.04 -5.11 -4.97
N ARG A 57 -1.31 -4.72 -5.11
CA ARG A 57 -1.82 -3.82 -6.12
C ARG A 57 -2.66 -2.76 -5.45
N ASN A 58 -2.67 -1.57 -6.04
CA ASN A 58 -3.51 -0.46 -5.62
C ASN A 58 -3.40 -0.16 -4.11
N VAL A 59 -2.18 -0.17 -3.55
CA VAL A 59 -1.94 0.20 -2.15
C VAL A 59 -2.24 1.68 -2.01
N THR A 60 -3.45 2.00 -1.62
CA THR A 60 -3.97 3.38 -1.58
C THR A 60 -4.01 3.85 -0.15
N ILE A 61 -3.47 5.03 0.10
CA ILE A 61 -3.46 5.66 1.40
C ILE A 61 -4.56 6.72 1.40
N LEU A 62 -5.61 6.45 2.19
CA LEU A 62 -6.80 7.30 2.29
C LEU A 62 -6.63 8.37 3.37
N ALA A 63 -6.00 7.98 4.48
CA ALA A 63 -5.81 8.84 5.63
C ALA A 63 -4.55 8.44 6.40
N PRO A 64 -3.78 9.40 6.94
CA PRO A 64 -2.65 9.10 7.81
C PRO A 64 -3.11 8.43 9.11
N LEU A 65 -2.34 7.46 9.60
CA LEU A 65 -2.53 6.87 10.92
C LEU A 65 -1.64 7.63 11.90
N VAL A 66 -2.28 8.39 12.78
CA VAL A 66 -1.64 9.30 13.75
C VAL A 66 -1.86 8.79 15.16
N ALA A 67 -0.81 8.80 15.99
CA ALA A 67 -0.91 8.54 17.42
C ALA A 67 -0.18 9.64 18.20
N ALA A 68 -0.90 10.35 19.06
CA ALA A 68 -0.33 11.34 19.95
C ALA A 68 0.40 10.69 21.15
N PRO A 69 1.31 11.42 21.83
CA PRO A 69 1.91 10.93 23.07
C PRO A 69 0.88 10.50 24.11
N GLY A 70 1.02 9.28 24.62
CA GLY A 70 0.10 8.68 25.61
C GLY A 70 -1.18 8.09 25.03
N GLU A 71 -1.43 8.27 23.73
CA GLU A 71 -2.60 7.76 23.03
C GLU A 71 -2.41 6.28 22.63
N GLN A 72 -3.52 5.53 22.59
CA GLN A 72 -3.56 4.16 22.12
C GLN A 72 -4.58 4.02 21.00
N VAL A 73 -4.09 3.90 19.77
CA VAL A 73 -4.90 3.71 18.57
C VAL A 73 -5.08 2.22 18.33
N GLN A 74 -6.32 1.73 18.26
CA GLN A 74 -6.59 0.35 17.86
C GLN A 74 -6.63 0.29 16.33
N ALA A 75 -5.61 -0.28 15.71
CA ALA A 75 -5.54 -0.45 14.26
C ALA A 75 -5.90 -1.90 13.88
N THR A 76 -6.91 -2.07 13.03
CA THR A 76 -7.39 -3.36 12.53
C THR A 76 -6.99 -3.53 11.07
N VAL A 77 -6.32 -4.64 10.76
CA VAL A 77 -6.04 -5.06 9.38
C VAL A 77 -6.98 -6.22 9.05
N GLU A 78 -7.91 -6.01 8.13
CA GLU A 78 -8.88 -7.02 7.70
C GLU A 78 -8.71 -7.31 6.22
N GLY A 79 -8.60 -8.59 5.85
CA GLY A 79 -8.59 -9.05 4.47
C GLY A 79 -9.83 -9.89 4.18
N ARG A 80 -10.55 -9.55 3.11
CA ARG A 80 -11.70 -10.30 2.58
C ARG A 80 -11.39 -10.76 1.15
N PRO A 81 -11.89 -11.93 0.70
CA PRO A 81 -11.75 -12.34 -0.69
C PRO A 81 -12.30 -11.26 -1.65
N ALA A 82 -11.54 -10.94 -2.69
CA ALA A 82 -11.95 -9.97 -3.70
C ALA A 82 -12.67 -10.67 -4.88
N PRO A 83 -13.64 -10.00 -5.54
CA PRO A 83 -14.35 -10.57 -6.69
C PRO A 83 -13.43 -11.01 -7.85
N ALA A 84 -12.35 -10.26 -8.09
CA ALA A 84 -11.34 -10.55 -9.11
C ALA A 84 -10.31 -11.65 -8.69
N GLY A 85 -10.49 -12.25 -7.50
CA GLY A 85 -9.55 -13.17 -6.88
C GLY A 85 -8.53 -12.47 -5.97
N GLY A 86 -7.92 -13.23 -5.05
CA GLY A 86 -7.06 -12.66 -4.02
C GLY A 86 -7.84 -12.01 -2.88
N TRP A 87 -7.30 -10.95 -2.28
CA TRP A 87 -7.89 -10.24 -1.15
C TRP A 87 -8.02 -8.75 -1.41
N ARG A 88 -9.12 -8.16 -0.92
CA ARG A 88 -9.20 -6.75 -0.58
C ARG A 88 -8.87 -6.62 0.91
N ILE A 89 -7.84 -5.85 1.23
CA ILE A 89 -7.32 -5.65 2.57
C ILE A 89 -7.51 -4.19 2.96
N GLU A 90 -8.11 -3.97 4.12
CA GLU A 90 -8.35 -2.64 4.68
C GLU A 90 -7.61 -2.50 6.00
N VAL A 91 -6.87 -1.39 6.14
CA VAL A 91 -6.27 -0.97 7.40
C VAL A 91 -7.15 0.13 7.96
N ARG A 92 -7.82 -0.15 9.07
CA ARG A 92 -8.69 0.78 9.78
C ARG A 92 -8.12 1.09 11.15
N SER A 93 -8.51 2.20 11.74
CA SER A 93 -8.28 2.40 13.17
C SER A 93 -9.40 3.11 13.89
N ARG A 94 -9.41 2.89 15.20
CA ARG A 94 -10.38 3.48 16.13
C ARG A 94 -9.67 3.89 17.42
N ARG A 95 -9.91 5.11 17.87
CA ARG A 95 -9.57 5.59 19.21
C ARG A 95 -10.72 5.31 20.18
N PRO A 96 -10.49 5.23 21.50
CA PRO A 96 -11.56 5.05 22.48
C PRO A 96 -12.72 6.06 22.37
N GLU A 97 -12.40 7.30 21.99
CA GLU A 97 -13.32 8.42 21.79
C GLU A 97 -14.01 8.44 20.42
N ASP A 98 -13.54 7.64 19.46
CA ASP A 98 -14.06 7.66 18.09
C ASP A 98 -15.46 6.99 18.01
N THR A 99 -16.40 7.69 17.39
CA THR A 99 -17.75 7.18 17.09
C THR A 99 -17.78 6.24 15.87
N ALA A 100 -16.83 6.40 14.95
CA ALA A 100 -16.67 5.58 13.75
C ALA A 100 -15.19 5.20 13.53
N GLU A 101 -14.96 4.12 12.79
CA GLU A 101 -13.60 3.76 12.38
C GLU A 101 -13.13 4.63 11.22
N VAL A 102 -11.83 4.92 11.19
CA VAL A 102 -11.18 5.60 10.06
C VAL A 102 -10.48 4.56 9.19
N VAL A 103 -10.80 4.52 7.91
CA VAL A 103 -10.06 3.72 6.93
C VAL A 103 -8.81 4.49 6.51
N HIS A 104 -7.64 3.89 6.73
CA HIS A 104 -6.35 4.49 6.46
C HIS A 104 -5.76 4.04 5.13
N ALA A 105 -5.89 2.76 4.81
CA ALA A 105 -5.38 2.22 3.57
C ALA A 105 -6.25 1.08 3.05
N VAL A 106 -6.30 0.95 1.73
CA VAL A 106 -6.95 -0.15 1.01
C VAL A 106 -5.91 -0.76 0.08
N VAL A 107 -5.83 -2.09 0.06
CA VAL A 107 -4.84 -2.84 -0.72
C VAL A 107 -5.50 -4.04 -1.38
N ALA A 108 -5.24 -4.24 -2.67
CA ALA A 108 -5.55 -5.50 -3.33
C ALA A 108 -4.32 -6.42 -3.27
N ALA A 109 -4.44 -7.63 -2.72
CA ALA A 109 -3.35 -8.59 -2.65
C ALA A 109 -3.66 -9.82 -3.50
N HIS A 110 -2.72 -10.21 -4.34
CA HIS A 110 -2.87 -11.37 -5.23
C HIS A 110 -1.74 -12.34 -5.00
N ARG A 111 -2.09 -13.64 -4.89
CA ARG A 111 -1.09 -14.69 -4.96
C ARG A 111 -0.58 -14.80 -6.38
N ARG A 112 0.73 -14.70 -6.56
CA ARG A 112 1.42 -14.90 -7.83
C ARG A 112 2.57 -15.88 -7.64
N PRO A 113 2.95 -16.63 -8.68
CA PRO A 113 4.23 -17.33 -8.65
C PRO A 113 5.37 -16.32 -8.39
N PRO A 114 6.41 -16.71 -7.64
CA PRO A 114 7.57 -15.85 -7.42
C PRO A 114 8.11 -15.28 -8.74
N SER A 115 8.24 -13.95 -8.82
CA SER A 115 9.04 -13.34 -9.88
C SER A 115 10.51 -13.64 -9.66
N VAL A 116 11.21 -13.86 -10.75
CA VAL A 116 12.67 -13.83 -10.76
C VAL A 116 13.08 -12.55 -11.47
N PHE A 117 13.49 -11.52 -10.72
CA PHE A 117 14.19 -10.39 -11.32
C PHE A 117 15.61 -10.82 -11.68
N ARG A 118 16.04 -10.48 -12.90
CA ARG A 118 17.36 -10.81 -13.43
C ARG A 118 18.26 -9.58 -13.59
N GLU A 119 17.67 -8.42 -13.43
CA GLU A 119 18.30 -7.12 -13.56
C GLU A 119 19.33 -6.92 -12.45
N ARG A 120 20.48 -6.37 -12.85
CA ARG A 120 21.55 -5.99 -11.94
C ARG A 120 21.86 -4.51 -12.10
N LEU A 121 22.05 -3.85 -10.96
CA LEU A 121 22.65 -2.54 -10.87
C LEU A 121 24.18 -2.70 -10.80
N GLN A 122 24.90 -1.82 -11.50
CA GLN A 122 26.35 -1.73 -11.36
C GLN A 122 26.70 -1.13 -9.99
N VAL A 123 27.52 -1.85 -9.23
CA VAL A 123 28.04 -1.42 -7.91
C VAL A 123 29.58 -1.55 -7.95
N PRO A 124 30.35 -0.50 -7.58
CA PRO A 124 29.90 0.80 -7.09
C PRO A 124 29.18 1.62 -8.17
N VAL A 125 28.28 2.51 -7.74
CA VAL A 125 27.58 3.43 -8.64
C VAL A 125 28.60 4.44 -9.18
N THR A 126 28.62 4.61 -10.50
CA THR A 126 29.49 5.58 -11.19
C THR A 126 28.69 6.40 -12.19
N GLY A 127 29.31 7.48 -12.70
CA GLY A 127 28.72 8.35 -13.72
C GLY A 127 27.65 9.31 -13.18
N ALA A 128 27.79 9.72 -11.91
CA ALA A 128 26.95 10.76 -11.33
C ALA A 128 27.47 12.16 -11.70
N ASP A 129 26.59 13.01 -12.21
CA ASP A 129 26.87 14.43 -12.46
C ASP A 129 26.85 15.22 -11.16
N ARG A 130 26.04 14.75 -10.19
CA ARG A 130 25.87 15.36 -8.88
C ARG A 130 25.61 14.29 -7.82
N LEU A 131 26.11 14.56 -6.63
CA LEU A 131 25.79 13.83 -5.41
C LEU A 131 24.95 14.71 -4.49
N THR A 132 23.99 14.14 -3.79
CA THR A 132 23.23 14.82 -2.73
C THR A 132 23.12 13.91 -1.54
N SER A 133 23.63 14.34 -0.38
CA SER A 133 23.59 13.51 0.82
C SER A 133 22.16 13.40 1.36
N LEU A 134 21.84 12.28 2.02
CA LEU A 134 20.56 12.15 2.73
C LEU A 134 20.43 13.21 3.84
N THR A 135 21.54 13.69 4.41
CA THR A 135 21.55 14.82 5.36
C THR A 135 21.00 16.11 4.76
N GLU A 136 21.34 16.43 3.51
CA GLU A 136 20.79 17.58 2.79
C GLU A 136 19.29 17.39 2.53
N ILE A 137 18.88 16.20 2.06
CA ILE A 137 17.47 15.87 1.82
C ILE A 137 16.65 15.99 3.10
N TYR A 138 17.13 15.46 4.22
CA TYR A 138 16.45 15.59 5.50
C TYR A 138 16.42 17.03 6.00
N SER A 139 17.41 17.86 5.65
CA SER A 139 17.39 19.28 5.99
C SER A 139 16.29 20.02 5.24
N TRP A 140 16.16 19.76 3.93
CA TRP A 140 15.03 20.24 3.14
C TRP A 140 13.69 19.75 3.68
N CYS A 141 13.58 18.46 4.06
CA CYS A 141 12.35 17.92 4.64
C CYS A 141 11.94 18.67 5.93
N ARG A 142 12.90 18.98 6.82
CA ARG A 142 12.64 19.72 8.05
C ARG A 142 12.15 21.14 7.78
N GLU A 143 12.72 21.83 6.79
CA GLU A 143 12.25 23.16 6.35
C GLU A 143 10.79 23.11 5.89
N HIS A 144 10.35 21.96 5.37
CA HIS A 144 8.99 21.71 4.91
C HIS A 144 8.13 20.97 5.95
N GLN A 145 8.51 20.95 7.23
CA GLN A 145 7.75 20.35 8.35
C GLN A 145 7.64 18.82 8.32
N LEU A 146 8.56 18.12 7.64
CA LEU A 146 8.72 16.66 7.68
C LEU A 146 10.03 16.31 8.40
N HIS A 147 9.91 15.78 9.61
CA HIS A 147 11.02 15.44 10.48
C HIS A 147 11.21 13.93 10.55
N HIS A 148 12.43 13.50 10.21
CA HIS A 148 12.86 12.12 10.34
C HIS A 148 13.86 11.97 11.50
N SER A 149 13.67 10.96 12.34
CA SER A 149 14.53 10.66 13.48
C SER A 149 14.58 9.16 13.78
N GLY A 150 15.53 8.76 14.64
CA GLY A 150 15.70 7.38 15.05
C GLY A 150 15.78 6.41 13.86
N LEU A 151 14.99 5.33 13.91
CA LEU A 151 14.94 4.30 12.86
C LEU A 151 14.64 4.86 11.46
N MET A 152 13.87 5.94 11.38
CA MET A 152 13.42 6.54 10.11
C MET A 152 14.44 7.49 9.47
N LYS A 153 15.61 7.68 10.11
CA LYS A 153 16.69 8.50 9.59
C LYS A 153 17.83 7.60 9.10
N ILE A 154 17.92 7.45 7.78
CA ILE A 154 18.85 6.55 7.08
C ILE A 154 20.06 7.34 6.56
N ASP A 155 21.25 6.77 6.66
CA ASP A 155 22.44 7.37 6.08
C ASP A 155 22.55 6.99 4.60
N GLY A 156 23.14 7.87 3.80
CA GLY A 156 23.30 7.58 2.38
C GLY A 156 23.56 8.80 1.51
N VAL A 157 23.61 8.52 0.21
CA VAL A 157 23.81 9.52 -0.85
C VAL A 157 22.96 9.18 -2.06
N VAL A 158 22.43 10.22 -2.72
CA VAL A 158 21.76 10.10 -4.01
C VAL A 158 22.73 10.48 -5.12
N HIS A 159 22.92 9.55 -6.04
CA HIS A 159 23.68 9.71 -7.27
C HIS A 159 22.73 10.19 -8.37
N HIS A 160 22.92 11.43 -8.85
CA HIS A 160 22.13 11.98 -9.95
C HIS A 160 22.83 11.75 -11.28
N ARG A 161 22.19 11.01 -12.17
CA ARG A 161 22.68 10.72 -13.53
C ARG A 161 21.66 11.20 -14.57
N PRO A 162 22.04 11.38 -15.84
CA PRO A 162 21.11 11.83 -16.87
C PRO A 162 19.91 10.89 -17.07
N GLY A 163 20.12 9.58 -16.89
CA GLY A 163 19.08 8.56 -17.12
C GLY A 163 18.31 8.10 -15.88
N ASP A 164 18.81 8.36 -14.67
CA ASP A 164 18.17 7.91 -13.43
C ASP A 164 18.81 8.56 -12.19
N TRP A 165 18.16 8.38 -11.06
CA TRP A 165 18.72 8.68 -9.74
C TRP A 165 18.81 7.41 -8.93
N ILE A 166 19.92 7.25 -8.21
CA ILE A 166 20.16 6.07 -7.37
C ILE A 166 20.49 6.54 -5.96
N ALA A 167 19.60 6.23 -5.02
CA ALA A 167 19.89 6.37 -3.60
C ALA A 167 20.67 5.14 -3.13
N GLU A 168 21.88 5.35 -2.64
CA GLU A 168 22.68 4.37 -1.92
C GLU A 168 22.44 4.57 -0.43
N LEU A 169 21.92 3.55 0.24
CA LEU A 169 21.33 3.66 1.57
C LEU A 169 21.95 2.67 2.54
N ASP A 170 22.27 3.14 3.74
CA ASP A 170 22.81 2.37 4.83
C ASP A 170 21.98 2.59 6.11
N LEU A 171 21.51 1.49 6.68
CA LEU A 171 20.86 1.50 7.98
C LEU A 171 21.91 1.77 9.07
N ALA A 172 21.62 2.68 9.99
CA ALA A 172 22.53 3.02 11.08
C ALA A 172 22.88 1.75 11.92
N PRO A 173 24.15 1.58 12.36
CA PRO A 173 24.61 0.36 13.03
C PRO A 173 23.76 -0.08 14.22
N GLU A 174 23.25 0.86 15.02
CA GLU A 174 22.39 0.61 16.17
C GLU A 174 21.05 -0.05 15.80
N TYR A 175 20.60 0.09 14.55
CA TYR A 175 19.36 -0.49 14.04
C TYR A 175 19.60 -1.76 13.22
N HIS A 176 20.83 -2.24 13.05
CA HIS A 176 21.09 -3.48 12.30
C HIS A 176 20.32 -4.70 12.84
N GLY A 177 20.02 -4.71 14.14
CA GLY A 177 19.22 -5.75 14.80
C GLY A 177 17.71 -5.71 14.48
N THR A 178 17.21 -4.67 13.79
CA THR A 178 15.79 -4.56 13.40
C THR A 178 15.52 -5.12 12.00
N THR A 179 16.55 -5.51 11.25
CA THR A 179 16.39 -5.99 9.86
C THR A 179 15.45 -7.19 9.75
N ASP A 180 15.52 -8.14 10.70
CA ASP A 180 14.64 -9.30 10.75
C ASP A 180 13.24 -9.01 11.32
N ALA A 181 12.98 -7.77 11.76
CA ALA A 181 11.67 -7.37 12.31
C ALA A 181 10.69 -6.88 11.22
N PHE A 182 11.17 -6.71 9.99
CA PHE A 182 10.38 -6.27 8.84
C PHE A 182 10.58 -7.25 7.68
N LEU A 183 9.55 -7.48 6.88
CA LEU A 183 9.69 -8.20 5.62
C LEU A 183 10.31 -7.31 4.55
N PHE A 184 9.89 -6.04 4.52
CA PHE A 184 10.46 -5.02 3.66
C PHE A 184 10.65 -3.73 4.47
N HIS A 185 11.93 -3.41 4.78
CA HIS A 185 12.27 -2.43 5.82
C HIS A 185 11.72 -1.01 5.51
N PRO A 186 10.73 -0.50 6.27
CA PRO A 186 10.03 0.75 5.93
C PRO A 186 10.95 1.97 5.88
N ALA A 187 11.94 2.08 6.77
CA ALA A 187 12.84 3.24 6.76
C ALA A 187 13.75 3.31 5.53
N LEU A 188 14.29 2.17 5.06
CA LEU A 188 15.10 2.09 3.84
C LEU A 188 14.22 2.36 2.61
N PHE A 189 12.97 1.86 2.63
CA PHE A 189 12.00 2.14 1.59
C PHE A 189 11.69 3.65 1.52
N GLU A 190 11.32 4.27 2.64
CA GLU A 190 11.04 5.71 2.72
C GLU A 190 12.24 6.55 2.24
N ALA A 191 13.44 6.27 2.74
CA ALA A 191 14.65 6.99 2.34
C ALA A 191 14.93 6.88 0.83
N GLY A 192 14.62 5.74 0.22
CA GLY A 192 14.70 5.56 -1.23
C GLY A 192 13.70 6.43 -2.00
N LEU A 193 12.45 6.52 -1.51
CA LEU A 193 11.43 7.39 -2.10
C LEU A 193 11.79 8.88 -1.93
N LEU A 194 12.34 9.28 -0.78
CA LEU A 194 12.83 10.65 -0.57
C LEU A 194 13.97 10.96 -1.54
N GLY A 195 14.91 10.03 -1.74
CA GLY A 195 16.01 10.19 -2.69
C GLY A 195 15.55 10.47 -4.12
N GLY A 196 14.48 9.77 -4.57
CA GLY A 196 13.88 10.00 -5.89
C GLY A 196 12.97 11.23 -5.96
N GLY A 197 12.00 11.34 -5.04
CA GLY A 197 10.93 12.36 -5.09
C GLY A 197 11.34 13.73 -4.54
N VAL A 198 11.98 13.77 -3.38
CA VAL A 198 12.45 15.04 -2.80
C VAL A 198 13.70 15.53 -3.54
N GLY A 199 14.61 14.63 -3.93
CA GLY A 199 15.75 14.98 -4.78
C GLY A 199 15.33 15.68 -6.07
N LEU A 200 14.28 15.19 -6.73
CA LEU A 200 13.66 15.85 -7.89
C LEU A 200 13.13 17.25 -7.54
N GLY A 201 12.40 17.40 -6.43
CA GLY A 201 11.86 18.68 -5.97
C GLY A 201 12.94 19.73 -5.66
N MET A 202 14.03 19.33 -5.00
CA MET A 202 15.19 20.19 -4.71
C MET A 202 15.89 20.66 -5.99
N LEU A 203 15.97 19.81 -7.02
CA LEU A 203 16.62 20.13 -8.29
C LEU A 203 15.75 21.01 -9.21
N HIS A 204 14.43 20.96 -9.07
CA HIS A 204 13.47 21.69 -9.91
C HIS A 204 12.83 22.90 -9.21
N ALA A 205 13.45 23.43 -8.14
CA ALA A 205 12.95 24.53 -7.32
C ALA A 205 12.81 25.89 -8.05
N GLY A 206 12.78 25.91 -9.39
CA GLY A 206 12.80 27.12 -10.21
C GLY A 206 11.44 27.74 -10.56
N ASN A 207 10.29 27.07 -10.40
CA ASN A 207 9.00 27.72 -10.73
C ASN A 207 7.72 27.10 -10.15
N ASP A 208 7.73 25.84 -9.69
CA ASP A 208 6.46 25.14 -9.39
C ASP A 208 6.30 24.92 -7.89
N GLY A 209 5.83 25.96 -7.19
CA GLY A 209 5.20 25.96 -5.86
C GLY A 209 5.79 25.06 -4.75
N GLN A 210 6.08 25.67 -3.59
CA GLN A 210 6.55 24.98 -2.38
C GLN A 210 5.51 24.00 -1.80
N GLY A 211 5.91 22.79 -1.40
CA GLY A 211 5.04 21.84 -0.70
C GLY A 211 5.61 20.42 -0.60
N LEU A 212 5.26 19.70 0.46
CA LEU A 212 5.59 18.28 0.62
C LEU A 212 4.71 17.43 -0.30
N TYR A 213 5.28 16.34 -0.83
CA TYR A 213 4.50 15.30 -1.49
C TYR A 213 4.44 14.09 -0.58
N LEU A 214 3.23 13.65 -0.23
CA LEU A 214 3.03 12.45 0.59
C LEU A 214 2.56 11.27 -0.28
N PRO A 215 2.99 10.03 0.02
CA PRO A 215 2.49 8.83 -0.64
C PRO A 215 0.96 8.79 -0.70
N LEU A 216 0.42 8.57 -1.91
CA LEU A 216 -1.01 8.39 -2.17
C LEU A 216 -1.32 6.97 -2.66
N LEU A 217 -0.53 6.47 -3.61
CA LEU A 217 -0.77 5.18 -4.25
C LEU A 217 0.54 4.47 -4.59
N PHE A 218 0.58 3.15 -4.34
CA PHE A 218 1.48 2.23 -5.01
C PHE A 218 0.65 1.32 -5.92
N GLU A 219 0.73 1.52 -7.24
CA GLU A 219 -0.07 0.78 -8.23
C GLU A 219 0.20 -0.73 -8.15
N SER A 220 1.47 -1.09 -8.03
CA SER A 220 1.89 -2.46 -7.75
C SER A 220 3.18 -2.47 -6.94
N PHE A 221 3.33 -3.49 -6.09
CA PHE A 221 4.56 -3.77 -5.36
C PHE A 221 4.83 -5.28 -5.41
N ARG A 222 6.07 -5.63 -5.78
CA ARG A 222 6.56 -7.01 -5.81
C ARG A 222 7.96 -7.07 -5.23
N ALA A 223 8.23 -8.09 -4.43
CA ALA A 223 9.54 -8.33 -3.85
C ALA A 223 9.95 -9.80 -3.97
N GLN A 224 11.23 -10.03 -4.26
CA GLN A 224 11.89 -11.34 -4.25
C GLN A 224 12.93 -11.48 -3.12
N GLY A 225 13.12 -10.45 -2.30
CA GLY A 225 14.06 -10.44 -1.19
C GLY A 225 13.89 -9.23 -0.29
N ALA A 226 14.52 -9.27 0.88
CA ALA A 226 14.58 -8.13 1.81
C ALA A 226 15.68 -7.14 1.40
N LEU A 227 15.56 -5.88 1.87
CA LEU A 227 16.56 -4.83 1.61
C LEU A 227 17.86 -5.01 2.41
N GLY A 228 17.83 -5.78 3.51
CA GLY A 228 18.99 -5.96 4.38
C GLY A 228 19.38 -4.68 5.12
N LYS A 229 20.69 -4.47 5.28
CA LYS A 229 21.26 -3.31 6.00
C LYS A 229 21.73 -2.20 5.06
N ARG A 230 22.06 -2.57 3.83
CA ARG A 230 22.52 -1.69 2.76
C ARG A 230 21.81 -2.07 1.48
N CYS A 231 21.25 -1.09 0.81
CA CYS A 231 20.53 -1.29 -0.44
C CYS A 231 20.71 -0.10 -1.38
N PHE A 232 20.22 -0.28 -2.60
CA PHE A 232 20.16 0.80 -3.58
C PHE A 232 18.72 0.94 -4.08
N VAL A 233 18.26 2.18 -4.23
CA VAL A 233 16.92 2.47 -4.75
C VAL A 233 17.08 3.36 -5.98
N ARG A 234 16.57 2.89 -7.11
CA ARG A 234 16.70 3.55 -8.40
C ARG A 234 15.36 4.09 -8.87
N VAL A 235 15.35 5.32 -9.35
CA VAL A 235 14.23 5.94 -10.03
C VAL A 235 14.66 6.29 -11.46
N PRO A 236 14.16 5.59 -12.48
CA PRO A 236 14.44 5.91 -13.87
C PRO A 236 13.88 7.29 -14.23
N ALA A 237 14.70 8.17 -14.80
CA ALA A 237 14.31 9.55 -15.08
C ALA A 237 13.13 9.62 -16.06
N GLU A 238 13.08 8.72 -17.04
CA GLU A 238 12.00 8.64 -18.03
C GLU A 238 10.67 8.19 -17.45
N SER A 239 10.66 7.63 -16.24
CA SER A 239 9.44 7.24 -15.52
C SER A 239 8.77 8.37 -14.75
N VAL A 240 9.51 9.45 -14.52
CA VAL A 240 9.06 10.55 -13.68
C VAL A 240 8.05 11.40 -14.46
N ARG A 241 6.88 11.62 -13.87
CA ARG A 241 5.89 12.59 -14.35
C ARG A 241 5.50 13.46 -13.17
N ARG A 242 5.43 14.78 -13.40
CA ARG A 242 5.01 15.74 -12.39
C ARG A 242 3.99 16.68 -13.01
N ASP A 243 2.91 16.88 -12.28
CA ASP A 243 1.95 17.96 -12.49
C ASP A 243 1.86 18.79 -11.19
N ASP A 244 0.96 19.77 -11.14
CA ASP A 244 0.82 20.68 -10.00
C ASP A 244 0.44 19.98 -8.68
N GLU A 245 -0.23 18.83 -8.77
CA GLU A 245 -0.83 18.10 -7.65
C GLU A 245 -0.12 16.78 -7.35
N LEU A 246 0.39 16.10 -8.38
CA LEU A 246 0.84 14.71 -8.29
C LEU A 246 2.24 14.53 -8.90
N ILE A 247 3.04 13.72 -8.22
CA ILE A 247 4.26 13.16 -8.76
C ILE A 247 4.05 11.66 -8.96
N ARG A 248 4.48 11.15 -10.11
CA ARG A 248 4.45 9.74 -10.48
C ARG A 248 5.85 9.28 -10.85
N MET A 249 6.23 8.07 -10.44
CA MET A 249 7.51 7.47 -10.81
C MET A 249 7.52 5.96 -10.66
N ARG A 250 8.40 5.29 -11.39
CA ARG A 250 8.77 3.88 -11.10
C ARG A 250 9.88 3.85 -10.06
N VAL A 251 9.91 2.78 -9.27
CA VAL A 251 10.94 2.61 -8.23
C VAL A 251 11.46 1.18 -8.27
N GLU A 252 12.77 1.02 -8.30
CA GLU A 252 13.45 -0.28 -8.33
C GLU A 252 14.36 -0.39 -7.12
N PHE A 253 14.37 -1.55 -6.45
CA PHE A 253 15.17 -1.78 -5.26
C PHE A 253 16.20 -2.86 -5.54
N TYR A 254 17.42 -2.66 -5.06
CA TYR A 254 18.53 -3.58 -5.23
C TYR A 254 19.21 -3.85 -3.88
N ASP A 255 19.69 -5.07 -3.69
CA ASP A 255 20.51 -5.41 -2.52
C ASP A 255 21.94 -4.85 -2.61
N ALA A 256 22.74 -5.06 -1.55
CA ALA A 256 24.12 -4.62 -1.48
C ALA A 256 25.04 -5.17 -2.60
N THR A 257 24.63 -6.24 -3.31
CA THR A 257 25.37 -6.83 -4.44
C THR A 257 24.92 -6.27 -5.80
N GLY A 258 23.93 -5.37 -5.80
CA GLY A 258 23.31 -4.84 -7.00
C GLY A 258 22.28 -5.77 -7.63
N MET A 259 21.80 -6.82 -6.95
CA MET A 259 20.69 -7.63 -7.48
C MET A 259 19.36 -6.93 -7.23
N LYS A 260 18.51 -6.81 -8.26
CA LYS A 260 17.16 -6.25 -8.07
C LYS A 260 16.39 -7.15 -7.11
N VAL A 261 15.81 -6.63 -6.04
CA VAL A 261 15.05 -7.39 -5.03
C VAL A 261 13.59 -7.00 -4.94
N ALA A 262 13.22 -5.81 -5.41
CA ALA A 262 11.82 -5.39 -5.46
C ALA A 262 11.60 -4.31 -6.52
N GLU A 263 10.34 -4.05 -6.83
CA GLU A 263 9.93 -2.91 -7.65
C GLU A 263 8.55 -2.41 -7.24
N ILE A 264 8.33 -1.12 -7.53
CA ILE A 264 7.03 -0.50 -7.60
C ILE A 264 6.74 -0.18 -9.06
N GLY A 265 5.64 -0.71 -9.61
CA GLY A 265 5.25 -0.47 -10.99
C GLY A 265 4.91 0.99 -11.26
N GLN A 266 4.22 1.66 -10.33
CA GLN A 266 4.08 3.11 -10.30
C GLN A 266 3.79 3.58 -8.87
N PHE A 267 4.59 4.53 -8.40
CA PHE A 267 4.38 5.27 -7.17
C PHE A 267 3.72 6.61 -7.51
N VAL A 268 2.70 7.01 -6.74
CA VAL A 268 2.05 8.30 -6.84
C VAL A 268 2.10 9.00 -5.49
N ALA A 269 2.58 10.23 -5.47
CA ALA A 269 2.57 11.10 -4.31
C ALA A 269 1.77 12.37 -4.59
N LYS A 270 1.00 12.83 -3.61
CA LYS A 270 0.17 14.03 -3.70
C LYS A 270 0.78 15.17 -2.90
N ARG A 271 0.74 16.37 -3.48
CA ARG A 271 1.17 17.60 -2.83
C ARG A 271 0.23 17.95 -1.68
N VAL A 272 0.79 18.21 -0.51
CA VAL A 272 0.08 18.71 0.67
C VAL A 272 0.38 20.19 0.82
N ARG A 273 -0.68 21.00 0.73
CA ARG A 273 -0.60 22.47 0.76
C ARG A 273 -0.87 23.07 2.16
N ALA A 274 -1.52 22.33 3.07
CA ALA A 274 -1.84 22.79 4.43
C ALA A 274 -1.93 21.63 5.45
N ALA A 275 -1.64 21.93 6.71
CA ALA A 275 -1.61 20.98 7.83
C ALA A 275 -3.00 20.43 8.25
N THR A 276 -4.08 21.09 7.84
CA THR A 276 -5.46 20.81 8.28
C THR A 276 -6.03 19.45 7.83
N ASN A 277 -5.37 18.74 6.91
CA ASN A 277 -5.85 17.45 6.39
C ASN A 277 -5.09 16.21 6.93
N LEU A 278 -4.24 16.37 7.96
CA LEU A 278 -3.36 15.31 8.45
C LEU A 278 -3.92 14.49 9.61
N ASP A 279 -5.05 14.89 10.17
CA ASP A 279 -5.89 14.01 10.96
C ASP A 279 -7.32 14.31 10.54
N VAL A 280 -7.91 13.40 9.77
CA VAL A 280 -9.31 13.49 9.33
C VAL A 280 -10.30 13.54 10.50
N ARG A 281 -9.81 13.41 11.75
CA ARG A 281 -10.56 13.51 12.99
C ARG A 281 -10.65 14.93 13.61
N GLY A 282 -10.05 15.98 13.03
CA GLY A 282 -10.24 17.37 13.51
C GLY A 282 -10.33 18.38 12.36
N GLU A 283 -11.20 19.39 12.34
CA GLU A 283 -12.00 20.07 13.39
C GLU A 283 -13.52 19.89 13.21
N SER A 284 -14.22 19.43 14.26
CA SER A 284 -15.67 19.60 14.39
C SER A 284 -15.95 20.97 15.03
N ALA A 285 -16.49 21.91 14.26
CA ALA A 285 -17.11 23.11 14.84
C ALA A 285 -18.42 22.72 15.56
N PRO A 286 -18.75 23.33 16.71
CA PRO A 286 -19.93 22.98 17.48
C PRO A 286 -21.20 23.63 16.90
N GLY A 287 -22.21 22.81 16.60
CA GLY A 287 -23.61 23.25 16.64
C GLY A 287 -24.36 23.21 15.31
N ALA A 288 -24.96 22.05 15.00
CA ALA A 288 -26.30 21.99 14.46
C ALA A 288 -26.95 20.68 14.92
N ALA A 289 -27.97 20.79 15.75
CA ALA A 289 -28.76 19.66 16.23
C ALA A 289 -29.45 18.95 15.04
N PRO A 290 -29.61 17.61 15.07
CA PRO A 290 -30.31 16.91 14.02
C PRO A 290 -31.81 17.25 14.09
N ALA A 291 -32.31 17.90 13.04
CA ALA A 291 -33.74 18.08 12.86
C ALA A 291 -34.39 16.74 12.47
N ALA A 292 -35.52 16.48 13.10
CA ALA A 292 -36.26 15.23 13.12
C ALA A 292 -36.55 14.59 11.75
N ALA A 293 -36.50 13.26 11.78
CA ALA A 293 -36.94 12.35 10.73
C ALA A 293 -38.39 12.65 10.28
N GLY A 294 -38.55 12.94 8.99
CA GLY A 294 -39.82 12.87 8.27
C GLY A 294 -39.81 11.64 7.35
N ALA A 295 -40.57 10.61 7.70
CA ALA A 295 -40.78 9.42 6.88
C ALA A 295 -41.81 9.70 5.78
N PHE A 296 -41.56 9.28 4.53
CA PHE A 296 -42.55 9.05 3.44
C PHE A 296 -41.89 8.24 2.28
N PRO A 297 -42.66 7.58 1.38
CA PRO A 297 -42.80 6.13 1.33
C PRO A 297 -42.02 5.46 0.18
N VAL A 298 -41.77 4.16 0.35
CA VAL A 298 -41.32 3.24 -0.71
C VAL A 298 -42.50 2.85 -1.59
N ALA A 299 -42.42 3.14 -2.89
CA ALA A 299 -43.23 2.47 -3.91
C ALA A 299 -42.35 2.25 -5.14
N GLY A 300 -42.11 0.98 -5.46
CA GLY A 300 -41.34 0.56 -6.60
C GLY A 300 -42.10 0.66 -7.91
N ALA A 301 -41.36 0.88 -8.99
CA ALA A 301 -41.73 0.44 -10.32
C ALA A 301 -40.45 -0.04 -11.02
N ALA A 302 -40.43 -1.32 -11.37
CA ALA A 302 -39.42 -1.92 -12.21
C ALA A 302 -39.57 -1.40 -13.64
N VAL A 303 -38.47 -0.95 -14.24
CA VAL A 303 -38.35 -0.78 -15.69
C VAL A 303 -37.08 -1.51 -16.12
N PRO A 304 -37.14 -2.48 -17.05
CA PRO A 304 -35.95 -3.13 -17.56
C PRO A 304 -35.41 -2.32 -18.74
N VAL A 305 -34.16 -1.86 -18.67
CA VAL A 305 -33.39 -1.49 -19.86
C VAL A 305 -31.94 -1.91 -19.65
N ALA A 306 -31.47 -2.80 -20.52
CA ALA A 306 -30.06 -2.98 -20.79
C ALA A 306 -29.72 -2.32 -22.13
N VAL A 307 -28.50 -1.79 -22.21
CA VAL A 307 -27.79 -1.11 -23.33
C VAL A 307 -27.88 0.41 -23.29
N GLY A 308 -26.75 1.03 -22.92
CA GLY A 308 -26.56 2.44 -22.61
C GLY A 308 -26.45 2.66 -21.10
N ARG A 309 -25.34 2.28 -20.47
CA ARG A 309 -25.12 2.63 -19.05
C ARG A 309 -25.05 4.15 -18.98
N ASP A 310 -26.02 4.80 -18.35
CA ASP A 310 -25.94 6.22 -18.00
C ASP A 310 -24.85 6.38 -16.94
N LEU A 311 -23.59 6.44 -17.39
CA LEU A 311 -22.42 6.52 -16.53
C LEU A 311 -22.38 7.86 -15.79
N VAL A 312 -22.88 8.92 -16.42
CA VAL A 312 -23.07 10.22 -15.77
C VAL A 312 -24.04 10.06 -14.60
N GLY A 313 -25.22 9.46 -14.83
CA GLY A 313 -26.20 9.18 -13.79
C GLY A 313 -25.65 8.34 -12.65
N VAL A 314 -24.90 7.27 -12.96
CA VAL A 314 -24.29 6.40 -11.94
C VAL A 314 -23.29 7.16 -11.06
N VAL A 315 -22.34 7.89 -11.68
CA VAL A 315 -21.34 8.65 -10.93
C VAL A 315 -22.01 9.77 -10.13
N ARG A 316 -23.00 10.45 -10.73
CA ARG A 316 -23.77 11.52 -10.11
C ARG A 316 -24.55 11.04 -8.89
N ASP A 317 -25.20 9.87 -8.98
CA ASP A 317 -25.98 9.30 -7.87
C ASP A 317 -25.09 8.93 -6.69
N LEU A 318 -23.88 8.40 -6.96
CA LEU A 318 -22.92 8.09 -5.90
C LEU A 318 -22.39 9.37 -5.22
N VAL A 319 -22.08 10.41 -5.99
CA VAL A 319 -21.70 11.72 -5.45
C VAL A 319 -22.85 12.33 -4.64
N ALA A 320 -24.08 12.26 -5.15
CA ALA A 320 -25.27 12.81 -4.49
C ALA A 320 -25.55 12.12 -3.16
N ALA A 321 -25.47 10.79 -3.12
CA ALA A 321 -25.63 10.00 -1.91
C ALA A 321 -24.60 10.40 -0.84
N ARG A 322 -23.37 10.72 -1.25
CA ARG A 322 -22.30 11.15 -0.34
C ARG A 322 -22.48 12.56 0.20
N LEU A 323 -23.02 13.46 -0.63
CA LEU A 323 -23.32 14.85 -0.27
C LEU A 323 -24.66 15.00 0.47
N GLU A 324 -25.44 13.92 0.60
CA GLU A 324 -26.78 13.91 1.16
C GLU A 324 -27.75 14.90 0.45
N VAL A 325 -27.55 15.09 -0.86
CA VAL A 325 -28.41 15.95 -1.70
C VAL A 325 -29.10 15.13 -2.80
N PRO A 326 -30.24 15.60 -3.34
CA PRO A 326 -30.85 15.00 -4.52
C PRO A 326 -29.87 15.00 -5.71
N SER A 327 -29.82 13.91 -6.49
CA SER A 327 -28.87 13.81 -7.62
C SER A 327 -29.02 14.93 -8.63
N ALA A 328 -30.24 15.41 -8.87
CA ALA A 328 -30.52 16.57 -9.73
C ALA A 328 -29.83 17.88 -9.30
N GLN A 329 -29.37 18.02 -8.06
CA GLN A 329 -28.68 19.20 -7.53
C GLN A 329 -27.16 19.13 -7.66
N VAL A 330 -26.60 17.96 -7.95
CA VAL A 330 -25.15 17.80 -8.18
C VAL A 330 -24.81 18.39 -9.54
N ASP A 331 -23.96 19.42 -9.57
CA ASP A 331 -23.39 19.93 -10.82
C ASP A 331 -22.35 18.95 -11.35
N VAL A 332 -22.59 18.41 -12.55
CA VAL A 332 -21.74 17.39 -13.16
C VAL A 332 -20.45 17.96 -13.79
N GLY A 333 -20.37 19.29 -13.96
CA GLY A 333 -19.19 19.99 -14.47
C GLY A 333 -18.33 20.64 -13.39
N ALA A 334 -18.81 20.70 -12.15
CA ALA A 334 -18.05 21.21 -11.02
C ALA A 334 -16.99 20.20 -10.56
N GLY A 335 -15.84 20.71 -10.09
CA GLY A 335 -14.80 19.86 -9.53
C GLY A 335 -15.28 19.20 -8.23
N TYR A 336 -14.91 17.95 -7.97
CA TYR A 336 -15.40 17.26 -6.78
C TYR A 336 -15.10 17.99 -5.45
N TYR A 337 -13.96 18.67 -5.35
CA TYR A 337 -13.63 19.48 -4.17
C TYR A 337 -14.48 20.75 -4.05
N GLU A 338 -14.89 21.33 -5.18
CA GLU A 338 -15.80 22.49 -5.22
C GLU A 338 -17.21 22.08 -4.76
N LEU A 339 -17.58 20.82 -5.03
CA LEU A 339 -18.80 20.19 -4.51
C LEU A 339 -18.72 19.86 -3.01
N GLY A 340 -17.56 20.07 -2.37
CA GLY A 340 -17.36 19.83 -0.93
C GLY A 340 -16.87 18.41 -0.58
N LEU A 341 -16.51 17.59 -1.56
CA LEU A 341 -15.95 16.26 -1.32
C LEU A 341 -14.47 16.36 -0.90
N ALA A 342 -14.10 15.61 0.14
CA ALA A 342 -12.71 15.41 0.52
C ALA A 342 -12.07 14.25 -0.26
N SER A 343 -10.74 14.13 -0.22
CA SER A 343 -10.05 13.02 -0.90
C SER A 343 -10.46 11.63 -0.41
N ALA A 344 -10.85 11.51 0.87
CA ALA A 344 -11.41 10.26 1.42
C ALA A 344 -12.75 9.90 0.76
N ASP A 345 -13.56 10.90 0.42
CA ASP A 345 -14.83 10.70 -0.28
C ASP A 345 -14.60 10.24 -1.71
N LEU A 346 -13.65 10.86 -2.42
CA LEU A 346 -13.31 10.45 -3.80
C LEU A 346 -12.87 9.01 -3.87
N LEU A 347 -12.05 8.57 -2.92
CA LEU A 347 -11.55 7.20 -2.87
C LEU A 347 -12.63 6.20 -2.46
N SER A 348 -13.56 6.60 -1.59
CA SER A 348 -14.74 5.78 -1.26
C SER A 348 -15.63 5.61 -2.50
N LEU A 349 -15.85 6.69 -3.24
CA LEU A 349 -16.60 6.67 -4.49
C LEU A 349 -15.97 5.77 -5.55
N VAL A 350 -14.63 5.65 -5.61
CA VAL A 350 -13.98 4.66 -6.50
C VAL A 350 -14.38 3.23 -6.12
N ALA A 351 -14.36 2.89 -4.83
CA ALA A 351 -14.76 1.55 -4.38
C ALA A 351 -16.24 1.28 -4.69
N ASP A 352 -17.13 2.24 -4.44
CA ASP A 352 -18.55 2.12 -4.76
C ASP A 352 -18.78 1.98 -6.27
N LEU A 353 -17.98 2.67 -7.10
CA LEU A 353 -18.01 2.55 -8.55
C LEU A 353 -17.53 1.18 -9.04
N GLU A 354 -16.43 0.65 -8.48
CA GLU A 354 -15.93 -0.69 -8.78
C GLU A 354 -17.00 -1.75 -8.49
N ASP A 355 -17.63 -1.68 -7.32
CA ASP A 355 -18.69 -2.60 -6.91
C ASP A 355 -19.92 -2.45 -7.80
N ARG A 356 -20.37 -1.21 -8.06
CA ARG A 356 -21.58 -0.92 -8.83
C ARG A 356 -21.46 -1.29 -10.29
N LEU A 357 -20.29 -1.08 -10.89
CA LEU A 357 -20.05 -1.32 -12.31
C LEU A 357 -19.41 -2.69 -12.57
N SER A 358 -18.98 -3.39 -11.51
CA SER A 358 -18.22 -4.64 -11.56
C SER A 358 -16.97 -4.54 -12.42
N VAL A 359 -16.25 -3.43 -12.27
CA VAL A 359 -14.99 -3.13 -12.96
C VAL A 359 -13.89 -2.94 -11.92
N SER A 360 -12.62 -3.02 -12.35
CA SER A 360 -11.51 -2.56 -11.51
C SER A 360 -11.04 -1.21 -12.02
N LEU A 361 -10.99 -0.23 -11.12
CA LEU A 361 -10.59 1.14 -11.40
C LEU A 361 -9.28 1.44 -10.67
N SER A 362 -8.49 2.35 -11.24
CA SER A 362 -7.40 2.94 -10.48
C SER A 362 -7.99 3.75 -9.32
N PRO A 363 -7.49 3.62 -8.09
CA PRO A 363 -7.83 4.52 -6.98
C PRO A 363 -7.56 5.99 -7.32
N THR A 364 -6.69 6.28 -8.30
CA THR A 364 -6.42 7.66 -8.72
C THR A 364 -7.43 8.24 -9.71
N VAL A 365 -8.37 7.44 -10.21
CA VAL A 365 -9.23 7.80 -11.35
C VAL A 365 -10.04 9.08 -11.09
N MET A 366 -10.51 9.28 -9.86
CA MET A 366 -11.28 10.47 -9.46
C MET A 366 -10.42 11.73 -9.33
N PHE A 367 -9.09 11.62 -9.21
CA PHE A 367 -8.19 12.77 -9.23
C PHE A 367 -7.75 13.13 -10.65
N GLU A 368 -7.71 12.13 -11.54
CA GLU A 368 -7.40 12.30 -12.96
C GLU A 368 -8.57 12.92 -13.71
N HIS A 369 -9.79 12.50 -13.36
CA HIS A 369 -11.04 12.99 -13.95
C HIS A 369 -11.82 13.76 -12.89
N LYS A 370 -11.60 15.08 -12.84
CA LYS A 370 -11.93 15.93 -11.69
C LYS A 370 -13.43 16.22 -11.52
N THR A 371 -14.25 15.86 -12.51
CA THR A 371 -15.69 16.13 -12.56
C THR A 371 -16.45 14.83 -12.88
N VAL A 372 -17.74 14.80 -12.53
CA VAL A 372 -18.64 13.68 -12.87
C VAL A 372 -18.63 13.42 -14.38
N SER A 373 -18.65 14.49 -15.18
CA SER A 373 -18.66 14.41 -16.64
C SER A 373 -17.36 13.82 -17.20
N ASP A 374 -16.21 14.27 -16.70
CA ASP A 374 -14.90 13.77 -17.14
C ASP A 374 -14.74 12.28 -16.84
N LEU A 375 -15.16 11.86 -15.64
CA LEU A 375 -15.05 10.47 -15.22
C LEU A 375 -15.98 9.57 -16.04
N ALA A 376 -17.23 9.99 -16.24
CA ALA A 376 -18.18 9.25 -17.03
C ALA A 376 -17.70 9.07 -18.48
N ALA A 377 -17.19 10.14 -19.10
CA ALA A 377 -16.61 10.09 -20.44
C ALA A 377 -15.41 9.13 -20.51
N TRP A 378 -14.51 9.18 -19.51
CA TRP A 378 -13.40 8.23 -19.47
C TRP A 378 -13.88 6.79 -19.27
N LEU A 379 -14.85 6.53 -18.38
CA LEU A 379 -15.44 5.20 -18.19
C LEU A 379 -16.11 4.67 -19.47
N GLU A 380 -16.73 5.53 -20.27
CA GLU A 380 -17.27 5.16 -21.58
C GLU A 380 -16.18 4.66 -22.52
N THR A 381 -15.02 5.34 -22.57
CA THR A 381 -13.89 4.90 -23.40
C THR A 381 -13.29 3.57 -22.93
N GLN A 382 -13.31 3.29 -21.63
CA GLN A 382 -12.79 2.04 -21.06
C GLN A 382 -13.79 0.88 -21.21
N SER A 383 -15.09 1.16 -21.25
CA SER A 383 -16.15 0.15 -21.41
C SER A 383 -16.12 -0.56 -22.77
N GLY A 384 -15.38 -0.04 -23.76
CA GLY A 384 -15.05 -0.75 -24.99
C GLY A 384 -13.85 -1.71 -24.89
N ALA A 385 -13.07 -1.63 -23.79
CA ALA A 385 -11.86 -2.43 -23.54
C ALA A 385 -12.05 -3.49 -22.43
N PHE A 386 -13.07 -3.35 -21.59
CA PHE A 386 -13.44 -4.37 -20.61
C PHE A 386 -14.34 -5.44 -21.27
N PRO A 387 -13.95 -6.73 -21.29
CA PRO A 387 -14.82 -7.76 -21.83
C PRO A 387 -16.07 -7.85 -20.95
N ALA A 388 -17.24 -7.67 -21.58
CA ALA A 388 -18.51 -7.98 -20.94
C ALA A 388 -18.49 -9.46 -20.54
N ALA A 389 -18.45 -9.73 -19.23
CA ALA A 389 -18.70 -11.07 -18.71
C ALA A 389 -20.19 -11.39 -18.92
N GLY A 390 -20.51 -12.06 -20.03
CA GLY A 390 -21.87 -12.50 -20.31
C GLY A 390 -22.01 -13.23 -21.64
N ALA A 391 -22.34 -14.53 -21.55
CA ALA A 391 -22.86 -15.39 -22.61
C ALA A 391 -21.86 -15.90 -23.68
N ALA A 392 -21.07 -16.91 -23.31
CA ALA A 392 -20.73 -17.99 -24.24
C ALA A 392 -20.92 -19.33 -23.51
N GLY A 393 -22.08 -19.96 -23.73
CA GLY A 393 -22.28 -21.35 -23.38
C GLY A 393 -21.31 -22.19 -24.21
N VAL A 394 -20.37 -22.86 -23.55
CA VAL A 394 -19.52 -23.86 -24.20
C VAL A 394 -20.37 -25.12 -24.39
N PRO A 395 -20.54 -25.63 -25.63
CA PRO A 395 -21.20 -26.91 -25.83
C PRO A 395 -20.31 -28.02 -25.26
N VAL A 396 -20.90 -28.85 -24.40
CA VAL A 396 -20.28 -30.10 -23.94
C VAL A 396 -20.24 -31.07 -25.11
N ALA A 397 -19.05 -31.24 -25.70
CA ALA A 397 -18.79 -32.33 -26.62
C ALA A 397 -18.46 -33.60 -25.83
N VAL A 398 -19.40 -34.55 -25.84
CA VAL A 398 -19.19 -35.94 -25.41
C VAL A 398 -18.33 -36.63 -26.48
N GLY A 399 -17.12 -37.05 -26.11
CA GLY A 399 -16.22 -37.83 -26.97
C GLY A 399 -15.72 -39.07 -26.25
N ARG A 400 -16.21 -40.23 -26.70
CA ARG A 400 -15.85 -41.59 -26.27
C ARG A 400 -14.40 -41.95 -26.57
N ASP A 401 -13.84 -42.79 -25.69
CA ASP A 401 -12.81 -43.82 -25.88
C ASP A 401 -11.91 -43.77 -27.11
N LEU A 402 -10.59 -43.66 -26.88
CA LEU A 402 -9.61 -44.49 -27.60
C LEU A 402 -8.50 -44.96 -26.66
N VAL A 403 -8.37 -46.28 -26.62
CA VAL A 403 -7.40 -47.09 -25.92
C VAL A 403 -6.07 -47.10 -26.71
N GLY A 404 -4.94 -47.07 -26.00
CA GLY A 404 -3.78 -47.90 -26.36
C GLY A 404 -2.44 -47.21 -26.63
N LEU A 405 -1.48 -47.57 -25.73
CA LEU A 405 -0.10 -48.04 -25.99
C LEU A 405 1.10 -47.12 -25.65
N CYS A 406 1.87 -47.63 -24.67
CA CYS A 406 3.33 -47.70 -24.50
C CYS A 406 4.23 -46.50 -24.88
N GLY A 407 5.22 -46.08 -24.07
CA GLY A 407 5.73 -46.61 -22.82
C GLY A 407 7.05 -45.95 -22.38
N ILE A 408 7.52 -46.38 -21.21
CA ILE A 408 8.91 -46.40 -20.71
C ILE A 408 9.57 -45.03 -20.40
N TRP A 409 9.85 -44.75 -19.12
CA TRP A 409 11.21 -44.70 -18.55
C TRP A 409 11.15 -44.54 -17.01
N SER A 410 12.18 -45.06 -16.37
CA SER A 410 12.21 -45.74 -15.08
C SER A 410 12.37 -44.88 -13.82
N ARG A 411 11.80 -45.40 -12.72
CA ARG A 411 12.05 -45.01 -11.32
C ARG A 411 13.51 -45.31 -10.90
N ARG A 412 14.13 -44.40 -10.14
CA ARG A 412 15.20 -44.73 -9.17
C ARG A 412 14.82 -44.22 -7.79
N VAL A 413 14.67 -45.16 -6.88
CA VAL A 413 14.49 -44.98 -5.44
C VAL A 413 15.86 -45.21 -4.79
N LEU A 414 16.33 -44.29 -3.96
CA LEU A 414 17.43 -44.54 -3.01
C LEU A 414 16.89 -44.48 -1.58
N ARG A 415 16.85 -45.65 -0.95
CA ARG A 415 16.72 -45.86 0.50
C ARG A 415 18.07 -45.58 1.15
N CYS A 416 18.10 -44.85 2.26
CA CYS A 416 19.24 -44.85 3.18
C CYS A 416 18.86 -45.52 4.50
N ARG A 417 19.67 -46.50 4.91
CA ARG A 417 19.49 -47.41 6.06
C ARG A 417 19.95 -46.74 7.38
N ARG A 418 19.20 -46.99 8.45
CA ARG A 418 19.61 -46.80 9.85
C ARG A 418 20.72 -47.79 10.24
N ARG A 419 21.72 -47.33 11.03
CA ARG A 419 22.39 -48.13 12.06
C ARG A 419 22.55 -47.30 13.35
N ARG A 420 22.02 -47.84 14.44
CA ARG A 420 22.38 -47.62 15.86
C ARG A 420 23.78 -48.25 16.08
N SER A 421 24.64 -47.98 17.07
CA SER A 421 24.72 -47.10 18.26
C SER A 421 26.04 -47.46 18.96
N MET A 422 26.78 -46.51 19.53
CA MET A 422 27.64 -46.77 20.71
C MET A 422 27.89 -45.43 21.43
N TRP A 423 27.44 -45.34 22.69
CA TRP A 423 27.73 -44.28 23.67
C TRP A 423 29.14 -44.47 24.26
N VAL A 424 29.84 -43.58 25.00
CA VAL A 424 29.58 -42.50 25.99
C VAL A 424 30.93 -41.70 26.16
N PRO A 425 31.13 -40.66 27.03
CA PRO A 425 30.37 -39.45 27.40
C PRO A 425 31.13 -38.12 27.16
N GLY A 426 30.42 -36.99 27.19
CA GLY A 426 30.97 -35.75 27.74
C GLY A 426 30.49 -34.46 27.07
N ILE A 427 29.96 -33.56 27.88
CA ILE A 427 29.67 -32.14 27.61
C ILE A 427 28.24 -31.85 27.13
N THR A 428 27.46 -31.47 28.13
CA THR A 428 26.20 -30.72 28.10
C THR A 428 26.31 -29.42 27.30
N SER A 429 25.41 -29.19 26.34
CA SER A 429 24.80 -27.86 26.12
C SER A 429 23.53 -27.94 25.27
N TRP A 430 22.40 -27.75 25.96
CA TRP A 430 21.24 -26.93 25.61
C TRP A 430 20.78 -26.89 24.15
N GLY A 431 19.67 -27.60 23.92
CA GLY A 431 18.94 -27.67 22.67
C GLY A 431 18.31 -26.35 22.23
N TRP A 432 18.40 -26.15 20.92
CA TRP A 432 17.56 -25.25 20.15
C TRP A 432 16.13 -25.78 20.04
N ARG A 433 15.17 -24.92 20.37
CA ARG A 433 13.88 -24.70 19.66
C ARG A 433 13.11 -23.61 20.41
N ARG A 434 13.24 -22.37 19.94
CA ARG A 434 12.30 -21.28 20.22
C ARG A 434 11.67 -20.86 18.88
N PRO A 435 10.36 -20.62 18.79
CA PRO A 435 9.74 -20.18 17.55
C PRO A 435 10.13 -18.72 17.26
N ILE A 436 10.61 -18.47 16.05
CA ILE A 436 11.05 -17.18 15.50
C ILE A 436 9.89 -16.15 15.40
N CYS A 437 8.63 -16.59 15.54
CA CYS A 437 7.44 -15.72 15.52
C CYS A 437 7.39 -14.60 16.58
N CYS A 438 8.13 -14.68 17.69
CA CYS A 438 7.98 -13.72 18.79
C CYS A 438 8.79 -12.42 18.66
N LEU A 439 9.79 -12.35 17.76
CA LEU A 439 10.63 -11.14 17.64
C LEU A 439 10.04 -10.12 16.66
N TRP A 440 9.32 -10.59 15.64
CA TRP A 440 8.87 -9.79 14.48
C TRP A 440 7.77 -8.79 14.85
N TRP A 441 6.90 -9.19 15.79
CA TRP A 441 5.84 -8.35 16.32
C TRP A 441 6.31 -7.32 17.36
N ARG A 442 7.58 -7.33 17.80
CA ARG A 442 7.99 -6.43 18.90
C ARG A 442 7.87 -4.96 18.52
N ILE A 443 8.16 -4.59 17.27
CA ILE A 443 8.14 -3.18 16.82
C ILE A 443 6.71 -2.66 16.68
N TRP A 444 5.80 -3.45 16.09
CA TRP A 444 4.37 -3.10 15.99
C TRP A 444 3.62 -3.18 17.32
N ARG A 445 4.24 -3.71 18.39
CA ARG A 445 3.61 -3.99 19.70
C ARG A 445 4.32 -3.37 20.90
N ILE A 446 5.26 -2.44 20.69
CA ILE A 446 5.85 -1.66 21.78
C ILE A 446 4.71 -0.88 22.46
N GLY A 447 4.20 -1.45 23.57
CA GLY A 447 3.02 -0.97 24.30
C GLY A 447 2.18 -2.05 25.02
N CYS A 448 2.19 -3.33 24.58
CA CYS A 448 1.34 -4.35 25.21
C CYS A 448 1.98 -5.07 26.41
N ARG A 449 1.53 -4.77 27.64
CA ARG A 449 1.63 -5.72 28.77
C ARG A 449 0.54 -6.79 28.61
N CYS A 450 0.89 -7.96 28.10
CA CYS A 450 0.00 -9.13 28.16
C CYS A 450 -0.15 -9.61 29.62
N ARG A 451 -1.30 -9.39 30.25
CA ARG A 451 -1.72 -10.19 31.43
C ARG A 451 -2.18 -11.56 30.94
N CYS A 452 -1.29 -12.54 30.91
CA CYS A 452 -1.71 -13.94 30.89
C CYS A 452 -2.31 -14.29 32.27
N ARG A 453 -3.64 -14.36 32.37
CA ARG A 453 -4.28 -15.16 33.41
C ARG A 453 -4.03 -16.63 33.07
N ARG A 454 -3.17 -17.29 33.87
CA ARG A 454 -3.08 -18.76 33.87
C ARG A 454 -4.43 -19.29 34.39
N ARG A 455 -5.04 -20.21 33.63
CA ARG A 455 -6.00 -21.16 34.19
C ARG A 455 -5.25 -22.24 34.93
#